data_AF-K2C5U5-F1
#
_entry.id   AF-K2C5U5-F1
#
_cell.length_a   1.000
_cell.length_b   1.000
_cell.length_c   1.000
_cell.angle_alpha   90.00
_cell.angle_beta   90.00
_cell.angle_gamma   90.00
#
_symmetry.space_group_name_H-M   'P 1'
#
loop_
_entity.id
_entity.type
_entity.pdbx_description
1 polymer ?
#
loop_
_entity_poly.entity_id
_entity_poly.type
_entity_poly.pdbx_seq_one_letter_code
_entity_poly.pdbx_strand_id
1 'polypeptide(L)'
;MIHNGIEYGMLAAYGEGFELMKNSSFGLDLHKISGLWNHGSVIHSWLLELLETALSKNPGLDGIKGFVEDSGEGRWTVLDAIEKSVPAPVITLSLLSRFVSRQDESFSAKIIAALRNEFGGHSIKKD
;
A
#
# COMPACT_ATOMS: atom_id res chain seq x y z
N MET A 1 5.41 5.71 18.07
CA MET A 1 5.77 4.27 18.10
C MET A 1 4.56 3.42 17.68
N ILE A 2 3.74 2.86 18.58
CA ILE A 2 2.61 1.99 18.17
C ILE A 2 1.57 2.71 17.28
N HIS A 3 1.25 3.97 17.57
CA HIS A 3 0.29 4.73 16.76
C HIS A 3 0.71 4.82 15.28
N ASN A 4 2.00 4.97 14.99
CA ASN A 4 2.51 4.99 13.62
C ASN A 4 2.41 3.61 12.95
N GLY A 5 2.56 2.53 13.70
CA GLY A 5 2.26 1.20 13.21
C GLY A 5 0.80 1.06 12.77
N ILE A 6 -0.15 1.60 13.55
CA ILE A 6 -1.58 1.64 13.19
C ILE A 6 -1.79 2.46 11.91
N GLU A 7 -1.16 3.64 11.82
CA GLU A 7 -1.20 4.49 10.63
C GLU A 7 -0.73 3.76 9.37
N TYR A 8 0.28 2.90 9.45
CA TYR A 8 0.76 2.15 8.27
C TYR A 8 -0.32 1.23 7.71
N GLY A 9 -1.05 0.54 8.59
CA GLY A 9 -2.19 -0.29 8.20
C GLY A 9 -3.31 0.53 7.57
N MET A 10 -3.66 1.67 8.16
CA MET A 10 -4.69 2.56 7.61
C MET A 10 -4.32 3.13 6.24
N LEU A 11 -3.07 3.60 6.09
CA LEU A 11 -2.55 4.12 4.82
C LEU A 11 -2.55 3.05 3.73
N ALA A 12 -2.15 1.81 4.06
CA ALA A 12 -2.18 0.69 3.11
C ALA A 12 -3.61 0.39 2.66
N ALA A 13 -4.56 0.31 3.60
CA ALA A 13 -5.97 0.07 3.28
C ALA A 13 -6.57 1.16 2.37
N TYR A 14 -6.22 2.43 2.60
CA TYR A 14 -6.61 3.51 1.69
C TYR A 14 -5.97 3.38 0.31
N GLY A 15 -4.65 3.13 0.25
CA GLY A 15 -3.95 2.95 -1.03
C GLY A 15 -4.58 1.85 -1.88
N GLU A 16 -4.78 0.67 -1.30
CA GLU A 16 -5.41 -0.48 -1.96
C GLU A 16 -6.83 -0.15 -2.44
N GLY A 17 -7.67 0.45 -1.59
CA GLY A 17 -9.03 0.81 -1.94
C GLY A 17 -9.13 1.84 -3.07
N PHE A 18 -8.27 2.87 -3.06
CA PHE A 18 -8.25 3.89 -4.11
C PHE A 18 -7.65 3.36 -5.41
N GLU A 19 -6.66 2.47 -5.37
CA GLU A 19 -6.15 1.79 -6.56
C GLU A 19 -7.22 0.90 -7.22
N LEU A 20 -8.00 0.17 -6.42
CA LEU A 20 -9.15 -0.61 -6.92
C LEU A 20 -10.18 0.30 -7.61
N MET A 21 -10.53 1.43 -7.00
CA MET A 21 -11.45 2.40 -7.61
C MET A 21 -10.88 3.02 -8.88
N LYS A 22 -9.58 3.32 -8.91
CA LYS A 22 -8.88 3.86 -10.09
C LYS A 22 -8.94 2.92 -11.28
N ASN A 23 -8.84 1.62 -11.05
CA ASN A 23 -8.91 0.58 -12.08
C ASN A 23 -10.35 0.18 -12.46
N SER A 24 -11.36 0.81 -11.86
CA SER A 24 -12.76 0.53 -12.20
C SER A 24 -13.16 1.09 -13.57
N SER A 25 -14.15 0.47 -14.21
CA SER A 25 -14.69 0.91 -15.50
C SER A 25 -15.62 2.12 -15.43
N PHE A 26 -15.85 2.69 -14.24
CA PHE A 26 -16.89 3.70 -14.00
C PHE A 26 -16.39 5.15 -14.16
N GLY A 27 -15.11 5.36 -14.46
CA GLY A 27 -14.56 6.72 -14.63
C GLY A 27 -14.70 7.58 -13.37
N LEU A 28 -14.42 7.00 -12.21
CA LEU A 28 -14.66 7.60 -10.91
C LEU A 28 -13.78 8.84 -10.66
N ASP A 29 -14.37 9.89 -10.10
CA ASP A 29 -13.68 11.08 -9.61
C ASP A 29 -13.23 10.84 -8.15
N LEU A 30 -11.99 10.38 -7.99
CA LEU A 30 -11.45 9.97 -6.68
C LEU A 30 -11.38 11.13 -5.69
N HIS A 31 -11.14 12.36 -6.16
CA HIS A 31 -11.16 13.56 -5.31
C HIS A 31 -12.55 13.77 -4.71
N LYS A 32 -13.60 13.76 -5.54
CA LYS A 32 -14.98 13.89 -5.05
C LYS A 32 -15.38 12.75 -4.11
N ILE A 33 -14.95 11.53 -4.39
CA ILE A 33 -15.22 10.38 -3.51
C ILE A 33 -14.54 10.57 -2.15
N SER A 34 -13.27 10.98 -2.12
CA SER A 34 -12.59 11.25 -0.84
C SER A 34 -13.30 12.32 -0.02
N GLY A 35 -13.74 13.42 -0.64
CA GLY A 35 -14.52 14.44 0.04
C GLY A 35 -15.89 13.96 0.50
N LEU A 36 -16.61 13.18 -0.32
CA LEU A 36 -17.88 12.59 0.09
C LEU A 36 -17.72 11.70 1.32
N TRP A 37 -16.66 10.90 1.39
CA TRP A 37 -16.42 10.02 2.53
C TRP A 37 -15.99 10.77 3.79
N ASN A 38 -15.53 12.02 3.69
CA ASN A 38 -15.35 12.89 4.87
C ASN A 38 -16.69 13.34 5.49
N HIS A 39 -17.82 13.08 4.85
CA HIS A 39 -19.14 13.47 5.34
C HIS A 39 -20.01 12.26 5.69
N GLY A 40 -19.96 11.83 6.95
CA GLY A 40 -20.87 10.82 7.52
C GLY A 40 -20.50 9.35 7.24
N SER A 41 -19.34 9.10 6.61
CA SER A 41 -18.82 7.73 6.49
C SER A 41 -18.15 7.25 7.79
N VAL A 42 -18.08 5.94 7.99
CA VAL A 42 -17.39 5.32 9.15
C VAL A 42 -15.87 5.48 9.06
N ILE A 43 -15.32 5.57 7.84
CA ILE A 43 -13.87 5.68 7.61
C ILE A 43 -13.36 7.11 7.70
N HIS A 44 -14.25 8.11 7.86
CA HIS A 44 -13.84 9.50 8.04
C HIS A 44 -12.75 9.65 9.10
N SER A 45 -11.67 10.30 8.72
CA SER A 45 -10.48 10.50 9.54
C SER A 45 -9.63 11.61 8.95
N TRP A 46 -8.74 12.18 9.76
CA TRP A 46 -7.79 13.19 9.28
C TRP A 46 -6.93 12.70 8.10
N LEU A 47 -6.57 11.41 8.05
CA LEU A 47 -5.86 10.84 6.91
C LEU A 47 -6.65 10.94 5.59
N LEU A 48 -7.98 10.80 5.64
CA LEU A 48 -8.84 10.93 4.47
C LEU A 48 -8.97 12.38 4.01
N GLU A 49 -9.00 13.35 4.94
CA GLU A 49 -8.92 14.78 4.63
C GLU A 49 -7.61 15.16 3.93
N LEU A 50 -6.50 14.56 4.36
CA LEU A 50 -5.19 14.72 3.70
C LEU A 50 -5.19 14.11 2.29
N LEU A 51 -5.80 12.94 2.11
CA LEU A 51 -5.94 12.31 0.80
C LEU A 51 -6.78 13.15 -0.16
N GLU A 52 -7.92 13.67 0.29
CA GLU A 52 -8.74 14.62 -0.48
C GLU A 52 -7.93 15.84 -0.89
N THR A 53 -7.18 16.41 0.05
CA THR A 53 -6.30 17.57 -0.21
C THR A 53 -5.20 17.24 -1.23
N ALA A 54 -4.63 16.03 -1.20
CA ALA A 54 -3.64 15.61 -2.18
C ALA A 54 -4.25 15.46 -3.58
N LEU A 55 -5.41 14.81 -3.67
CA LEU A 55 -6.12 14.58 -4.93
C LEU A 55 -6.72 15.86 -5.52
N SER A 56 -7.08 16.86 -4.72
CA SER A 56 -7.55 18.16 -5.24
C SER A 56 -6.43 18.91 -5.96
N LYS A 57 -5.18 18.79 -5.49
CA LYS A 57 -4.00 19.42 -6.07
C LYS A 57 -3.44 18.63 -7.25
N ASN A 58 -3.45 17.30 -7.16
CA ASN A 58 -2.89 16.40 -8.16
C ASN A 58 -3.77 15.14 -8.28
N PRO A 59 -4.88 15.19 -9.05
CA PRO A 59 -5.83 14.07 -9.15
C PRO A 59 -5.23 12.79 -9.75
N GLY A 60 -4.18 12.93 -10.58
CA GLY A 60 -3.46 11.82 -11.20
C GLY A 60 -2.31 11.28 -10.35
N LEU A 61 -1.93 12.00 -9.29
CA LEU A 61 -0.65 11.80 -8.57
C LEU A 61 0.56 11.81 -9.52
N ASP A 62 0.47 12.61 -10.59
CA ASP A 62 1.48 12.70 -11.63
C ASP A 62 2.82 13.17 -11.05
N GLY A 63 3.91 12.55 -11.52
CA GLY A 63 5.27 12.86 -11.06
C GLY A 63 5.64 12.27 -9.69
N ILE A 64 4.74 11.53 -9.03
CA ILE A 64 5.02 10.84 -7.77
C ILE A 64 5.44 9.39 -8.06
N LYS A 65 6.66 9.00 -7.68
CA LYS A 65 7.08 7.59 -7.74
C LYS A 65 6.32 6.80 -6.66
N GLY A 66 5.81 5.62 -7.00
CA GLY A 66 5.21 4.67 -6.05
C GLY A 66 6.25 4.01 -5.15
N PHE A 67 7.01 4.81 -4.42
CA PHE A 67 8.09 4.40 -3.54
C PHE A 67 7.82 4.99 -2.15
N VAL A 68 7.70 4.14 -1.14
CA VAL A 68 7.25 4.56 0.19
C VAL A 68 8.32 4.30 1.23
N GLU A 69 8.92 5.37 1.76
CA GLU A 69 9.85 5.29 2.89
C GLU A 69 9.17 4.88 4.21
N ASP A 70 9.97 4.47 5.19
CA ASP A 70 9.51 4.27 6.56
C ASP A 70 10.46 4.97 7.53
N SER A 71 9.89 5.64 8.52
CA SER A 71 10.63 6.35 9.57
C SER A 71 11.17 5.41 10.67
N GLY A 72 10.88 4.10 10.56
CA GLY A 72 11.34 3.05 11.48
C GLY A 72 10.34 2.65 12.56
N GLU A 73 9.34 3.47 12.87
CA GLU A 73 8.36 3.17 13.94
C GLU A 73 7.44 2.01 13.57
N GLY A 74 7.08 1.87 12.29
CA GLY A 74 6.34 0.69 11.80
C GLY A 74 7.17 -0.59 11.94
N ARG A 75 8.48 -0.52 11.61
CA ARG A 75 9.41 -1.62 11.81
C ARG A 75 9.54 -1.99 13.28
N TRP A 76 9.73 -0.99 14.15
CA TRP A 76 9.77 -1.21 15.59
C TRP A 76 8.49 -1.88 16.10
N THR A 77 7.32 -1.42 15.65
CA THR A 77 6.02 -1.98 16.07
C THR A 77 5.89 -3.46 15.70
N VAL A 78 6.34 -3.86 14.51
CA VAL A 78 6.32 -5.26 14.08
C VAL A 78 7.30 -6.11 14.89
N LEU A 79 8.52 -5.62 15.14
CA LEU A 79 9.51 -6.33 15.95
C LEU A 79 9.01 -6.54 17.39
N ASP A 80 8.47 -5.49 18.00
CA ASP A 80 7.92 -5.52 19.35
C ASP A 80 6.74 -6.50 19.48
N ALA A 81 5.89 -6.56 18.45
CA ALA A 81 4.78 -7.53 18.39
C ALA A 81 5.30 -8.98 18.35
N ILE A 82 6.34 -9.26 17.56
CA ILE A 82 6.96 -10.59 17.49
C ILE A 82 7.59 -10.97 18.83
N GLU A 83 8.37 -10.08 19.44
CA GLU A 83 9.01 -10.33 20.75
C GLU A 83 7.99 -10.66 21.84
N LYS A 84 6.82 -9.99 21.80
CA LYS A 84 5.72 -10.22 22.73
C LYS A 84 4.78 -11.36 22.33
N SER A 85 5.02 -12.04 21.20
CA SER A 85 4.11 -13.05 20.64
C SER A 85 2.68 -12.53 20.42
N VAL A 86 2.53 -11.25 20.06
CA VAL A 86 1.24 -10.60 19.75
C VAL A 86 1.05 -10.58 18.23
N PRO A 87 -0.06 -11.12 17.69
CA PRO A 87 -0.29 -11.11 16.25
C PRO A 87 -0.62 -9.69 15.76
N ALA A 88 0.19 -9.16 14.83
CA ALA A 88 0.00 -7.87 14.18
C ALA A 88 0.02 -7.95 12.64
N PRO A 89 -0.86 -8.77 12.01
CA PRO A 89 -0.77 -9.10 10.59
C PRO A 89 -0.94 -7.88 9.67
N VAL A 90 -1.89 -6.99 9.95
CA VAL A 90 -2.17 -5.82 9.12
C VAL A 90 -0.97 -4.86 9.08
N ILE A 91 -0.42 -4.54 10.25
CA ILE A 91 0.76 -3.66 10.35
C ILE A 91 1.97 -4.34 9.67
N THR A 92 2.15 -5.63 9.89
CA THR A 92 3.25 -6.40 9.26
C THR A 92 3.15 -6.36 7.74
N LEU A 93 1.99 -6.67 7.17
CA LEU A 93 1.79 -6.65 5.71
C LEU A 93 1.97 -5.25 5.15
N SER A 94 1.45 -4.21 5.81
CA SER A 94 1.64 -2.82 5.36
C SER A 94 3.12 -2.42 5.29
N LEU A 95 3.95 -2.89 6.23
CA LEU A 95 5.40 -2.67 6.20
C LEU A 95 6.07 -3.43 5.05
N LEU A 96 5.70 -4.70 4.84
CA LEU A 96 6.24 -5.52 3.75
C LEU A 96 5.91 -4.94 2.37
N SER A 97 4.69 -4.42 2.17
CA SER A 97 4.30 -3.74 0.92
C SER A 97 5.18 -2.52 0.63
N ARG A 98 5.61 -1.78 1.66
CA ARG A 98 6.58 -0.69 1.48
C ARG A 98 7.92 -1.22 1.00
N PHE A 99 8.44 -2.31 1.57
CA PHE A 99 9.69 -2.90 1.10
C PHE A 99 9.60 -3.35 -0.36
N VAL A 100 8.47 -3.91 -0.78
CA VAL A 100 8.22 -4.23 -2.19
C VAL A 100 8.26 -2.97 -3.06
N SER A 101 7.63 -1.87 -2.64
CA SER A 101 7.63 -0.60 -3.38
C SER A 101 9.03 0.01 -3.62
N ARG A 102 10.02 -0.41 -2.84
CA ARG A 102 11.41 0.05 -2.94
C ARG A 102 12.28 -0.83 -3.83
N GLN A 103 11.79 -1.99 -4.24
CA GLN A 103 12.51 -2.88 -5.15
C GLN A 103 12.23 -2.44 -6.58
N ASP A 104 13.26 -2.01 -7.30
CA ASP A 104 13.14 -1.82 -8.75
C ASP A 104 12.93 -3.17 -9.45
N GLU A 105 13.48 -4.27 -8.90
CA GLU A 105 13.28 -5.63 -9.40
C GLU A 105 13.30 -6.69 -8.28
N SER A 106 12.44 -7.71 -8.39
CA SER A 106 12.34 -8.79 -7.40
C SER A 106 13.10 -10.05 -7.82
N PHE A 107 14.23 -10.32 -7.17
CA PHE A 107 14.97 -11.58 -7.36
C PHE A 107 14.13 -12.81 -6.97
N SER A 108 13.27 -12.68 -5.96
CA SER A 108 12.32 -13.74 -5.59
C SER A 108 11.36 -14.06 -6.74
N ALA A 109 10.82 -13.04 -7.42
CA ALA A 109 9.99 -13.24 -8.61
C ALA A 109 10.76 -13.91 -9.76
N LYS A 110 12.06 -13.59 -9.95
CA LYS A 110 12.91 -14.27 -10.93
C LYS A 110 13.07 -15.76 -10.65
N ILE A 111 13.32 -16.14 -9.38
CA ILE A 111 13.39 -17.54 -8.97
C ILE A 111 12.06 -18.24 -9.25
N ILE A 112 10.93 -17.62 -8.90
CA ILE A 112 9.60 -18.19 -9.15
C ILE A 112 9.35 -18.38 -10.65
N ALA A 113 9.70 -17.39 -11.48
CA ALA A 113 9.57 -17.48 -12.93
C ALA A 113 10.42 -18.62 -13.51
N ALA A 114 11.67 -18.75 -13.07
CA ALA A 114 12.56 -19.83 -13.47
C ALA A 114 12.01 -21.20 -13.07
N LEU A 115 11.59 -21.39 -11.81
CA LEU A 115 11.02 -22.65 -11.35
C LEU A 115 9.77 -23.03 -12.14
N ARG A 116 8.84 -22.08 -12.36
CA ARG A 116 7.64 -22.30 -13.17
C ARG A 116 7.96 -22.71 -14.61
N ASN A 117 9.07 -22.23 -15.16
CA ASN A 117 9.56 -22.68 -16.45
C ASN A 117 10.11 -24.11 -16.37
N GLU A 118 10.98 -24.40 -15.41
CA GLU A 118 11.61 -25.71 -15.25
C GLU A 118 10.61 -26.86 -15.00
N PHE A 119 9.68 -26.71 -14.06
CA PHE A 119 8.74 -27.80 -13.73
C PHE A 119 7.45 -27.77 -14.57
N GLY A 120 7.04 -26.60 -15.07
CA GLY A 120 5.73 -26.38 -15.68
C GLY A 120 5.76 -25.96 -17.14
N GLY A 121 6.95 -25.74 -17.72
CA GLY A 121 7.10 -25.27 -19.10
C GLY A 121 6.55 -23.85 -19.34
N HIS A 122 6.27 -23.07 -18.29
CA HIS A 122 5.72 -21.72 -18.44
C HIS A 122 6.72 -20.77 -19.10
N SER A 123 6.27 -19.94 -20.05
CA SER A 123 7.14 -18.98 -20.75
C SER A 123 7.73 -17.92 -19.80
N ILE A 124 9.04 -17.69 -19.88
CA ILE A 124 9.73 -16.59 -19.18
C ILE A 124 9.68 -15.32 -20.03
N LYS A 125 9.36 -14.18 -19.41
CA LYS A 125 9.51 -12.86 -20.02
C LYS A 125 10.96 -12.41 -19.86
N LYS A 126 11.57 -11.94 -20.95
CA LYS A 126 12.91 -11.36 -20.97
C LYS A 126 12.79 -9.84 -20.87
N ASP A 127 13.82 -9.23 -20.30
CA ASP A 127 13.97 -7.78 -20.16
C ASP A 127 14.07 -7.07 -21.53
#